data_AF-A0A8J3C5V0-F1
#
_entry.id   AF-A0A8J3C5V0-F1
#
_cell.length_a   1.000
_cell.length_b   1.000
_cell.length_c   1.000
_cell.angle_alpha   90.00
_cell.angle_beta   90.00
_cell.angle_gamma   90.00
#
_symmetry.space_group_name_H-M   'P 1'
#
loop_
_entity.id
_entity.type
_entity.pdbx_description
1 polymer ?
#
loop_
_entity_poly.entity_id
_entity_poly.type
_entity_poly.pdbx_seq_one_letter_code
_entity_poly.pdbx_strand_id
1 'polypeptide(L)'
;MTRALPTDVNQLRNALLDLLTQDDRSAAARPAVLADIAAERQRQHAEHGDHAPDSPHMTDRDRFAVLVEQVGEVAQQLTPNGGGNPWRLRDELIQVAAVTLAWLDRLDELDSIPF
;
A
#
# COMPACT_ATOMS: atom_id res chain seq x y z
N MET A 1 6.21 -7.21 -28.54
CA MET A 1 5.76 -8.58 -28.82
C MET A 1 4.29 -8.52 -29.22
N THR A 2 3.96 -8.80 -30.48
CA THR A 2 2.61 -8.65 -31.04
C THR A 2 1.75 -9.85 -30.65
N ARG A 3 0.68 -9.64 -29.87
CA ARG A 3 -0.27 -10.70 -29.51
C ARG A 3 -1.06 -11.08 -30.75
N ALA A 4 -1.03 -12.36 -31.14
CA ALA A 4 -1.78 -12.87 -32.29
C ALA A 4 -3.29 -12.64 -32.11
N LEU A 5 -3.97 -12.25 -33.19
CA LEU A 5 -5.42 -12.02 -33.17
C LEU A 5 -6.17 -13.36 -32.96
N PRO A 6 -7.17 -13.41 -32.07
CA PRO A 6 -7.95 -14.62 -31.82
C PRO A 6 -8.69 -15.06 -33.09
N THR A 7 -8.64 -16.36 -33.41
CA THR A 7 -9.07 -16.92 -34.71
C THR A 7 -10.43 -17.63 -34.68
N ASP A 8 -11.06 -17.74 -33.51
CA ASP A 8 -12.41 -18.29 -33.33
C ASP A 8 -13.26 -17.40 -32.39
N VAL A 9 -14.57 -17.38 -32.61
CA VAL A 9 -15.59 -16.65 -31.85
C VAL A 9 -15.50 -16.98 -30.35
N ASN A 10 -15.18 -18.23 -29.98
CA ASN A 10 -15.01 -18.58 -28.57
C ASN A 10 -13.77 -17.92 -27.93
N GLN A 11 -12.67 -17.79 -28.68
CA GLN A 11 -11.48 -17.08 -28.20
C GLN A 11 -11.76 -15.58 -28.06
N LEU A 12 -12.52 -15.02 -28.99
CA LEU A 12 -12.92 -13.61 -28.97
C LEU A 12 -13.85 -13.32 -27.78
N ARG A 13 -14.81 -14.19 -27.51
CA ARG A 13 -15.68 -14.12 -26.32
C ARG A 13 -14.86 -14.21 -25.02
N ASN A 14 -13.94 -15.16 -24.93
CA ASN A 14 -13.14 -15.33 -23.72
C ASN A 14 -12.18 -14.15 -23.50
N ALA A 15 -11.57 -13.62 -24.55
CA ALA A 15 -10.73 -12.42 -24.47
C ALA A 15 -11.53 -11.16 -24.06
N LEU A 16 -12.77 -11.04 -24.53
CA LEU A 16 -13.68 -9.96 -24.14
C LEU A 16 -14.08 -10.09 -22.67
N LEU A 17 -14.41 -11.30 -22.20
CA LEU A 17 -14.71 -11.57 -20.79
C LEU A 17 -13.49 -11.31 -19.89
N ASP A 18 -12.29 -11.70 -20.32
CA ASP A 18 -11.06 -11.39 -19.60
C ASP A 18 -10.85 -9.88 -19.48
N LEU A 19 -11.04 -9.13 -20.57
CA LEU A 19 -10.90 -7.67 -20.57
C LEU A 19 -11.90 -7.00 -19.63
N LEU A 20 -13.18 -7.39 -19.71
CA LEU A 20 -14.24 -6.83 -18.87
C LEU A 20 -14.05 -7.18 -17.38
N THR A 21 -13.47 -8.34 -17.07
CA THR A 21 -13.17 -8.75 -15.69
C THR A 21 -11.84 -8.20 -15.15
N GLN A 22 -10.94 -7.69 -16.00
CA GLN A 22 -9.73 -6.99 -15.53
C GLN A 22 -10.07 -5.61 -14.95
N ASP A 23 -11.02 -4.90 -15.55
CA ASP A 23 -11.51 -3.61 -15.06
C ASP A 23 -12.21 -3.76 -13.71
N ASP A 24 -13.09 -4.76 -13.56
CA ASP A 24 -13.76 -5.05 -12.28
C ASP A 24 -12.78 -5.48 -11.18
N ARG A 25 -11.74 -6.27 -11.51
CA ARG A 25 -10.69 -6.62 -10.54
C ARG A 25 -9.92 -5.40 -10.07
N SER A 26 -9.61 -4.46 -10.97
CA SER A 26 -8.90 -3.22 -10.63
C SER A 26 -9.78 -2.27 -9.80
N ALA A 27 -11.08 -2.22 -10.11
CA ALA A 27 -12.07 -1.45 -9.37
C ALA A 27 -12.30 -2.00 -7.96
N ALA A 28 -12.34 -3.33 -7.79
CA ALA A 28 -12.47 -3.99 -6.49
C ALA A 28 -11.15 -4.01 -5.68
N ALA A 29 -10.00 -4.03 -6.35
CA ALA A 29 -8.69 -4.07 -5.69
C ALA A 29 -8.34 -2.77 -4.96
N ARG A 30 -8.74 -1.60 -5.47
CA ARG A 30 -8.43 -0.31 -4.82
C ARG A 30 -9.10 -0.15 -3.44
N PRO A 31 -10.42 -0.39 -3.27
CA PRO A 31 -11.04 -0.38 -1.95
C PRO A 31 -10.41 -1.38 -0.98
N ALA A 32 -10.04 -2.57 -1.44
CA ALA A 32 -9.37 -3.56 -0.60
C ALA A 32 -7.99 -3.09 -0.12
N VAL A 33 -7.20 -2.45 -0.99
CA VAL A 33 -5.91 -1.86 -0.61
C VAL A 33 -6.08 -0.73 0.41
N LEU A 34 -7.07 0.15 0.23
CA LEU A 34 -7.35 1.21 1.21
C LEU A 34 -7.78 0.64 2.57
N ALA A 35 -8.56 -0.43 2.57
CA ALA A 35 -8.94 -1.13 3.81
C ALA A 35 -7.72 -1.74 4.51
N ASP A 36 -6.81 -2.36 3.75
CA ASP A 36 -5.57 -2.91 4.29
C ASP A 36 -4.65 -1.83 4.87
N ILE A 37 -4.53 -0.67 4.20
CA ILE A 37 -3.78 0.48 4.72
C ILE A 37 -4.37 0.98 6.05
N ALA A 38 -5.71 1.09 6.12
CA ALA A 38 -6.39 1.52 7.35
C ALA A 38 -6.20 0.50 8.49
N ALA A 39 -6.30 -0.79 8.18
CA ALA A 39 -6.10 -1.87 9.15
C ALA A 39 -4.64 -1.89 9.66
N GLU A 40 -3.68 -1.69 8.78
CA GLU A 40 -2.26 -1.65 9.14
C GLU A 40 -1.94 -0.43 10.02
N ARG A 41 -2.49 0.75 9.70
CA ARG A 41 -2.36 1.92 10.57
C ARG A 41 -2.93 1.64 11.97
N GLN A 42 -4.11 1.04 12.04
CA GLN A 42 -4.72 0.68 13.32
C GLN A 42 -3.84 -0.33 14.09
N ARG A 43 -3.23 -1.30 13.40
CA ARG A 43 -2.30 -2.26 13.99
C ARG A 43 -1.08 -1.56 14.59
N GLN A 44 -0.43 -0.67 13.83
CA GLN A 44 0.72 0.10 14.29
C GLN A 44 0.37 0.99 15.50
N HIS A 45 -0.81 1.62 15.48
CA HIS A 45 -1.30 2.39 16.62
C HIS A 45 -1.53 1.52 17.87
N ALA A 46 -2.13 0.35 17.69
CA ALA A 46 -2.35 -0.59 18.80
C ALA A 46 -1.02 -1.14 19.37
N GLU A 47 0.00 -1.31 18.54
CA GLU A 47 1.31 -1.84 18.95
C GLU A 47 2.18 -0.78 19.64
N HIS A 48 2.17 0.46 19.13
CA HIS A 48 3.15 1.49 19.53
C HIS A 48 2.56 2.66 20.32
N GLY A 49 1.22 2.78 20.39
CA GLY A 49 0.53 3.80 21.19
C GLY A 49 1.00 5.22 20.88
N ASP A 50 1.50 5.94 21.89
CA ASP A 50 2.00 7.31 21.74
C ASP A 50 3.25 7.43 20.84
N HIS A 51 3.87 6.31 20.46
CA HIS A 51 4.98 6.24 19.50
C HIS A 51 4.52 5.79 18.10
N ALA A 52 3.21 5.76 17.84
CA ALA A 52 2.67 5.47 16.52
C ALA A 52 2.74 6.72 15.61
N PRO A 53 2.87 6.55 14.28
CA PRO A 53 3.08 7.66 13.34
C PRO A 53 2.02 8.77 13.38
N ASP A 54 0.79 8.46 13.78
CA ASP A 54 -0.31 9.42 13.93
C ASP A 54 -0.37 10.10 15.31
N SER A 55 0.45 9.67 16.26
CA SER A 55 0.53 10.29 17.58
C SER A 55 1.05 11.72 17.48
N PRO A 56 0.46 12.70 18.17
CA PRO A 56 0.99 14.07 18.25
C PRO A 56 2.30 14.15 19.02
N HIS A 57 2.66 13.11 19.78
CA HIS A 57 3.88 13.05 20.58
C HIS A 57 5.12 12.63 19.78
N MET A 58 4.94 12.05 18.58
CA MET A 58 6.06 11.79 17.68
C MET A 58 6.56 13.08 17.03
N THR A 59 7.88 13.19 16.88
CA THR A 59 8.49 14.23 16.05
C THR A 59 8.49 13.81 14.58
N ASP A 60 8.62 14.77 13.66
CA ASP A 60 8.77 14.47 12.23
C ASP A 60 10.03 13.66 11.93
N ARG A 61 11.07 13.78 12.78
CA ARG A 61 12.27 12.95 12.67
C ARG A 61 11.97 11.49 13.00
N ASP A 62 11.17 11.25 14.03
CA ASP A 62 10.79 9.89 14.42
C ASP A 62 9.87 9.26 13.36
N ARG A 63 8.91 10.04 12.82
CA ARG A 63 8.06 9.58 11.71
C ARG A 63 8.87 9.24 10.48
N PHE A 64 9.86 10.07 10.14
CA PHE A 64 10.78 9.79 9.05
C PHE A 64 11.60 8.52 9.28
N ALA A 65 12.08 8.29 10.51
CA ALA A 65 12.82 7.07 10.84
C ALA A 65 11.97 5.81 10.61
N VAL A 66 10.72 5.81 11.09
CA VAL A 66 9.76 4.72 10.87
C VAL A 66 9.49 4.53 9.38
N LEU A 67 9.27 5.62 8.62
CA LEU A 67 9.04 5.51 7.17
C LEU A 67 10.23 4.87 6.45
N VAL A 68 11.45 5.28 6.79
CA VAL A 68 12.68 4.75 6.17
C VAL A 68 12.90 3.29 6.55
N GLU A 69 12.55 2.88 7.76
CA GLU A 69 12.55 1.47 8.18
C GLU A 69 11.67 0.63 7.25
N GLN A 70 10.42 1.04 7.02
CA GLN A 70 9.49 0.32 6.12
C GLN A 70 10.00 0.29 4.67
N VAL A 71 10.59 1.38 4.17
CA VAL A 71 11.24 1.41 2.86
C VAL A 71 12.44 0.46 2.80
N GLY A 72 13.17 0.32 3.90
CA GLY A 72 14.26 -0.65 4.05
C GLY A 72 13.78 -2.09 3.96
N GLU A 73 12.61 -2.42 4.55
CA GLU A 73 11.99 -3.73 4.44
C GLU A 73 11.52 -4.04 3.01
N VAL A 74 10.91 -3.06 2.32
CA VAL A 74 10.61 -3.16 0.88
C VAL A 74 11.88 -3.46 0.08
N ALA A 75 12.94 -2.69 0.32
CA ALA A 75 14.22 -2.88 -0.35
C ALA A 75 14.79 -4.28 -0.07
N GLN A 76 14.70 -4.75 1.18
CA GLN A 76 15.11 -6.10 1.56
C GLN A 76 14.36 -7.15 0.74
N GLN A 77 13.03 -7.09 0.64
CA GLN A 77 12.23 -8.06 -0.13
C GLN A 77 12.61 -8.09 -1.62
N LEU A 78 13.12 -6.99 -2.17
CA LEU A 78 13.56 -6.88 -3.58
C LEU A 78 15.00 -7.35 -3.80
N THR A 79 15.79 -7.57 -2.75
CA THR A 79 17.16 -8.08 -2.90
C THR A 79 17.19 -9.59 -3.11
N PRO A 80 18.18 -10.13 -3.87
CA PRO A 80 18.29 -11.57 -4.12
C PRO A 80 18.35 -12.44 -2.87
N ASN A 81 18.92 -11.89 -1.78
CA ASN A 81 19.08 -12.58 -0.50
C ASN A 81 17.88 -12.39 0.44
N GLY A 82 16.96 -11.47 0.14
CA GLY A 82 15.80 -11.15 0.98
C GLY A 82 14.58 -12.05 0.77
N GLY A 83 14.71 -13.09 -0.06
CA GLY A 83 13.69 -14.13 -0.19
C GLY A 83 12.58 -13.86 -1.21
N GLY A 84 12.55 -12.67 -1.84
CA GLY A 84 11.74 -12.40 -3.04
C GLY A 84 10.26 -12.75 -2.91
N ASN A 85 9.71 -12.72 -1.69
CA ASN A 85 8.36 -13.19 -1.42
C ASN A 85 7.34 -12.10 -1.81
N PRO A 86 6.51 -12.30 -2.86
CA PRO A 86 5.59 -11.27 -3.34
C PRO A 86 4.54 -10.85 -2.30
N TRP A 87 4.19 -11.74 -1.37
CA TRP A 87 3.24 -11.44 -0.29
C TRP A 87 3.86 -10.49 0.73
N ARG A 88 5.10 -10.77 1.15
CA ARG A 88 5.84 -9.87 2.06
C ARG A 88 6.08 -8.52 1.42
N LEU A 89 6.45 -8.49 0.13
CA LEU A 89 6.60 -7.22 -0.59
C LEU A 89 5.30 -6.40 -0.58
N ARG A 90 4.15 -7.04 -0.78
CA ARG A 90 2.86 -6.36 -0.70
C ARG A 90 2.63 -5.81 0.70
N ASP A 91 2.89 -6.61 1.74
CA ASP A 91 2.70 -6.21 3.12
C ASP A 91 3.59 -4.99 3.45
N GLU A 92 4.88 -5.00 3.10
CA GLU A 92 5.78 -3.86 3.36
C GLU A 92 5.34 -2.59 2.61
N LEU A 93 4.81 -2.72 1.39
CA LEU A 93 4.24 -1.59 0.66
C LEU A 93 3.00 -1.01 1.34
N ILE A 94 2.16 -1.87 1.95
CA ILE A 94 1.02 -1.43 2.76
C ILE A 94 1.51 -0.70 4.01
N GLN A 95 2.56 -1.19 4.69
CA GLN A 95 3.15 -0.52 5.85
C GLN A 95 3.69 0.87 5.50
N VAL A 96 4.43 1.01 4.39
CA VAL A 96 4.90 2.32 3.89
C VAL A 96 3.74 3.29 3.67
N ALA A 97 2.66 2.81 3.03
CA ALA A 97 1.49 3.63 2.76
C ALA A 97 0.75 4.03 4.05
N ALA A 98 0.64 3.13 5.03
CA ALA A 98 0.03 3.40 6.33
C ALA A 98 0.80 4.48 7.11
N VAL A 99 2.12 4.38 7.19
CA VAL A 99 2.97 5.38 7.87
C VAL A 99 2.88 6.74 7.16
N THR A 100 2.90 6.73 5.83
CA THR A 100 2.81 7.96 5.01
C THR A 100 1.46 8.66 5.23
N LEU A 101 0.35 7.91 5.20
CA LEU A 101 -0.98 8.47 5.39
C LEU A 101 -1.15 9.02 6.82
N ALA A 102 -0.68 8.29 7.83
CA ALA A 102 -0.71 8.74 9.22
C ALA A 102 0.06 10.06 9.41
N TRP A 103 1.20 10.22 8.74
CA TRP A 103 1.97 11.46 8.79
C TRP A 103 1.28 12.62 8.05
N LEU A 104 0.69 12.36 6.87
CA LEU A 104 -0.10 13.37 6.14
C LEU A 104 -1.29 13.87 6.97
N ASP A 105 -2.08 12.96 7.55
CA ASP A 105 -3.20 13.33 8.43
C ASP A 105 -2.74 14.26 9.55
N ARG A 106 -1.57 13.97 10.15
CA ARG A 106 -1.01 14.81 11.21
C ARG A 106 -0.64 16.22 10.73
N LEU A 107 -0.13 16.34 9.50
CA LEU A 107 0.19 17.64 8.89
C LEU A 107 -1.09 18.42 8.57
N ASP A 108 -2.11 17.76 8.00
CA ASP A 108 -3.40 18.39 7.70
C ASP A 108 -4.14 18.84 8.96
N GLU A 109 -4.02 18.10 10.07
CA GLU A 109 -4.51 18.51 11.39
C GLU A 109 -3.81 19.77 11.90
N LEU A 110 -2.50 19.93 11.66
CA LEU A 110 -1.77 21.16 12.04
C LEU A 110 -2.25 22.36 11.24
N ASP A 111 -2.45 22.19 9.94
CA ASP A 111 -2.92 23.25 9.04
C ASP A 111 -4.36 23.70 9.35
N SER A 112 -5.14 22.83 10.00
CA SER A 112 -6.53 23.08 10.37
C SER A 112 -6.71 23.84 11.70
N ILE A 113 -5.63 24.12 12.45
CA ILE A 113 -5.69 24.84 13.73
C ILE A 113 -5.54 26.36 13.50
N PRO A 114 -6.57 27.18 13.75
CA PRO A 114 -6.45 28.64 13.63
C PRO A 114 -5.53 29.21 14.73
N PHE A 115 -4.67 30.14 14.33
CA PHE A 115 -3.74 30.87 15.20
C PHE A 115 -4.43 31.78 16.23
#